data_AF-A0A662NQE5-F1
#
_entry.id   AF-A0A662NQE5-F1
#
_cell.length_a   1.000
_cell.length_b   1.000
_cell.length_c   1.000
_cell.angle_alpha   90.00
_cell.angle_beta   90.00
_cell.angle_gamma   90.00
#
_symmetry.space_group_name_H-M   'P 1'
#
loop_
_entity.id
_entity.type
_entity.pdbx_description
1 polymer ?
#
loop_
_entity_poly.entity_id
_entity_poly.type
_entity_poly.pdbx_seq_one_letter_code
_entity_poly.pdbx_strand_id
1 'polypeptide(L)' 'SGNAVWIIRGYSSAYAAESSGKVVKEKGSKPIVAAAVEVGSGRIVAYGSSRALSDEYYGRYITTNWPFLKGVLLWLAGEI' A
#
# COMPACT_ATOMS: atom_id res chain seq x y z
N SER A 1 -2.90 -16.24 14.71
CA SER A 1 -3.49 -16.01 13.38
C SER A 1 -3.92 -14.56 13.31
N GLY A 2 -3.59 -13.87 12.21
CA GLY A 2 -4.08 -12.51 11.92
C GLY A 2 -4.47 -12.48 10.44
N ASN A 3 -5.68 -12.05 10.14
CA ASN A 3 -6.13 -11.93 8.75
C ASN A 3 -5.70 -10.57 8.21
N ALA A 4 -4.89 -10.57 7.17
CA ALA A 4 -4.51 -9.34 6.50
C ALA A 4 -5.73 -8.71 5.82
N VAL A 5 -5.91 -7.40 6.00
CA VAL A 5 -6.96 -6.60 5.36
C VAL A 5 -6.33 -5.66 4.34
N TRP A 6 -6.95 -5.52 3.17
CA TRP A 6 -6.49 -4.53 2.19
C TRP A 6 -6.87 -3.12 2.66
N ILE A 7 -5.94 -2.18 2.53
CA ILE A 7 -6.16 -0.75 2.83
C ILE A 7 -6.31 0.03 1.53
N ILE A 8 -5.50 -0.29 0.53
CA ILE A 8 -5.55 0.30 -0.82
C ILE A 8 -5.67 -0.81 -1.84
N ARG A 9 -6.63 -0.68 -2.76
CA ARG A 9 -6.77 -1.50 -3.96
C ARG A 9 -6.67 -0.65 -5.20
N GLY A 10 -6.13 -1.24 -6.27
CA GLY A 10 -6.10 -0.62 -7.58
C GLY A 10 -7.51 -0.36 -8.13
N TYR A 11 -7.60 0.55 -9.09
CA TYR A 11 -8.82 0.84 -9.83
C TYR A 11 -9.31 -0.39 -10.63
N SER A 12 -10.56 -0.36 -11.12
CA SER A 12 -11.11 -1.41 -11.96
C SER A 12 -10.37 -1.59 -13.30
N SER A 13 -9.64 -0.58 -13.77
CA SER A 13 -8.80 -0.69 -14.95
C SER A 13 -7.41 -1.28 -14.65
N ALA A 14 -7.04 -1.42 -13.38
CA ALA A 14 -5.71 -1.89 -12.98
C ALA A 14 -5.54 -3.40 -13.15
N TYR A 15 -4.30 -3.79 -13.41
CA TYR A 15 -3.81 -5.17 -13.56
C TYR A 15 -2.39 -5.25 -13.00
N ALA A 16 -1.85 -6.45 -12.79
CA ALA A 16 -0.46 -6.64 -12.39
C ALA A 16 0.26 -7.57 -13.37
N ALA A 17 1.48 -7.21 -13.72
CA ALA A 17 2.34 -7.99 -14.60
C ALA A 17 3.74 -8.13 -14.01
N GLU A 18 4.40 -9.23 -14.33
CA GLU A 18 5.82 -9.43 -14.05
C GLU A 18 6.68 -8.52 -14.93
N SER A 19 7.98 -8.42 -14.62
CA SER A 19 8.95 -7.70 -15.45
C SER A 19 9.05 -8.24 -16.88
N SER A 20 8.70 -9.52 -17.07
CA SER A 20 8.61 -10.18 -18.38
C SER A 20 7.43 -9.70 -19.24
N GLY A 21 6.49 -8.95 -18.66
CA GLY A 21 5.23 -8.56 -19.29
C GLY A 21 4.10 -9.59 -19.13
N LYS A 22 4.35 -10.75 -18.52
CA LYS A 22 3.29 -11.73 -18.22
C LYS A 22 2.31 -11.16 -17.19
N VAL A 23 1.03 -11.10 -17.55
CA VAL A 23 -0.04 -10.67 -16.64
C VAL A 23 -0.30 -11.77 -15.60
N VAL A 24 -0.17 -11.41 -14.32
CA VAL A 24 -0.42 -12.31 -13.16
C VAL A 24 -1.71 -11.97 -12.42
N LYS A 25 -2.26 -10.79 -12.65
CA LYS A 25 -3.59 -10.37 -12.22
C LYS A 25 -4.24 -9.60 -13.35
N GLU A 26 -5.36 -10.08 -13.87
CA GLU A 26 -6.03 -9.48 -15.01
C GLU A 26 -6.59 -8.07 -14.74
N LYS A 27 -6.90 -7.35 -15.82
CA LYS A 27 -7.65 -6.08 -15.72
C LYS A 27 -8.98 -6.33 -15.03
N GLY A 28 -9.35 -5.48 -14.09
CA GLY A 28 -10.56 -5.67 -13.27
C GLY A 28 -10.31 -6.37 -11.94
N SER A 29 -9.14 -6.98 -11.75
CA SER A 29 -8.83 -7.72 -10.51
C SER A 29 -8.67 -6.83 -9.28
N LYS A 30 -8.52 -5.50 -9.48
CA LYS A 30 -8.28 -4.51 -8.41
C LYS A 30 -7.15 -4.95 -7.46
N PRO A 31 -5.91 -5.11 -7.97
CA PRO A 31 -4.81 -5.67 -7.20
C PRO A 31 -4.58 -4.89 -5.89
N ILE A 32 -4.20 -5.60 -4.83
CA ILE A 32 -3.94 -5.00 -3.52
C ILE A 32 -2.61 -4.24 -3.60
N VAL A 33 -2.64 -2.97 -3.22
CA VAL A 33 -1.46 -2.07 -3.23
C VAL A 33 -0.89 -1.91 -1.81
N ALA A 34 -1.77 -1.91 -0.80
CA ALA A 34 -1.39 -1.88 0.60
C ALA A 34 -2.29 -2.80 1.44
N ALA A 35 -1.72 -3.49 2.43
CA ALA A 35 -2.45 -4.35 3.37
C ALA A 35 -1.91 -4.18 4.79
N ALA A 36 -2.79 -4.30 5.79
CA ALA A 36 -2.45 -4.28 7.20
C ALA A 36 -2.79 -5.61 7.86
N VAL A 37 -2.09 -5.95 8.93
CA VAL A 37 -2.44 -7.06 9.83
C VAL A 37 -2.09 -6.70 11.27
N GLU A 38 -2.93 -7.15 12.20
CA GLU A 38 -2.62 -7.18 13.62
C GLU A 38 -2.31 -8.61 14.04
N VAL A 39 -1.23 -8.80 14.80
CA VAL A 39 -0.79 -10.09 15.33
C VAL A 39 -0.40 -9.93 16.79
N GLY A 40 -1.26 -10.39 17.70
CA GLY A 40 -1.10 -10.08 19.13
C GLY A 40 -1.28 -8.59 19.36
N SER A 41 -0.28 -7.95 19.98
CA SER A 41 -0.19 -6.49 20.10
C SER A 41 0.60 -5.81 18.98
N GLY A 42 1.15 -6.61 18.04
CA GLY A 42 1.95 -6.10 16.92
C GLY A 42 1.07 -5.68 15.75
N ARG A 43 1.51 -4.64 15.04
CA ARG A 43 0.87 -4.11 13.82
C ARG A 43 1.87 -4.11 12.68
N ILE A 44 1.43 -4.53 11.49
CA ILE A 44 2.26 -4.54 10.28
C ILE A 44 1.45 -3.93 9.13
N VAL A 45 2.11 -3.10 8.32
CA VAL A 45 1.59 -2.64 7.03
C VAL A 45 2.59 -2.99 5.93
N ALA A 46 2.11 -3.67 4.89
CA ALA A 46 2.83 -3.88 3.65
C ALA A 46 2.34 -2.87 2.61
N TYR A 47 3.27 -2.12 2.00
CA TYR A 47 2.95 -1.14 0.97
C TYR A 47 3.85 -1.33 -0.26
N GLY A 48 3.23 -1.56 -1.42
CA GLY A 48 3.92 -1.96 -2.65
C GLY A 48 4.67 -0.86 -3.40
N SER A 49 4.89 0.32 -2.81
CA SER A 49 5.58 1.42 -3.48
C SER A 49 6.54 2.16 -2.53
N SER A 50 7.84 1.94 -2.72
CA SER A 50 8.89 2.73 -2.04
C SER A 50 8.91 4.18 -2.52
N ARG A 51 8.55 4.42 -3.78
CA ARG A 51 8.54 5.77 -4.38
C ARG A 51 7.48 6.69 -3.79
N ALA A 52 6.41 6.14 -3.22
CA ALA A 52 5.41 6.93 -2.53
C ALA A 52 5.94 7.59 -1.24
N LEU A 53 7.06 7.11 -0.70
CA LEU A 53 7.78 7.69 0.44
C LEU A 53 8.87 8.68 0.01
N SER A 54 9.10 8.86 -1.29
CA SER A 54 10.23 9.65 -1.77
C SER A 54 9.87 11.12 -1.95
N ASP A 55 10.89 11.97 -1.80
CA ASP A 55 10.84 13.40 -2.12
C ASP A 55 11.12 13.66 -3.63
N GLU A 56 11.13 12.60 -4.45
CA GLU A 56 11.33 12.73 -5.89
C GLU A 56 10.21 13.56 -6.53
N TYR A 57 10.52 14.15 -7.69
CA TYR A 57 9.60 15.02 -8.41
C TYR A 57 9.21 16.26 -7.59
N TYR A 58 10.21 17.00 -7.10
CA TYR A 58 10.05 18.23 -6.32
C TYR A 58 9.21 18.03 -5.04
N GLY A 59 9.40 16.91 -4.36
CA GLY A 59 8.67 16.55 -3.14
C GLY A 59 7.19 16.28 -3.29
N ARG A 60 6.68 16.24 -4.52
CA ARG A 60 5.25 16.03 -4.77
C ARG A 60 4.79 14.63 -4.34
N TYR A 61 5.64 13.60 -4.45
CA TYR A 61 5.24 12.25 -4.07
C TYR A 61 4.99 12.15 -2.56
N ILE A 62 5.96 12.52 -1.71
CA ILE A 62 5.72 12.50 -0.26
C ILE A 62 4.59 13.46 0.14
N THR A 63 4.53 14.67 -0.43
CA THR A 63 3.54 15.68 -0.03
C THR A 63 2.10 15.23 -0.31
N THR A 64 1.86 14.60 -1.46
CA THR A 64 0.51 14.13 -1.84
C THR A 64 0.11 12.83 -1.14
N ASN A 65 1.08 11.99 -0.77
CA ASN A 65 0.83 10.73 -0.04
C ASN A 65 0.86 10.91 1.49
N TRP A 66 1.33 12.06 2.00
CA TRP A 66 1.54 12.30 3.42
C TRP A 66 0.34 12.01 4.31
N PRO A 67 -0.92 12.38 3.96
CA PRO A 67 -2.06 12.06 4.81
C PRO A 67 -2.24 10.56 5.06
N PHE A 68 -2.06 9.73 4.02
CA PHE A 68 -2.13 8.28 4.15
C PHE A 68 -0.96 7.75 4.98
N LEU A 69 0.26 8.18 4.69
CA LEU A 69 1.47 7.74 5.37
C LEU A 69 1.45 8.11 6.86
N LYS A 70 1.03 9.32 7.20
CA LYS A 70 0.87 9.76 8.59
C LYS A 70 -0.15 8.87 9.33
N GLY A 71 -1.28 8.55 8.70
CA GLY A 71 -2.27 7.63 9.29
C GLY A 71 -1.69 6.25 9.56
N VAL A 72 -0.96 5.68 8.59
CA VAL A 72 -0.26 4.39 8.77
C VAL A 72 0.75 4.47 9.92
N LEU A 73 1.56 5.52 10.00
CA LEU A 73 2.58 5.67 11.06
C LEU A 73 1.95 5.80 12.46
N LEU A 74 0.91 6.61 12.60
CA LEU A 74 0.20 6.76 13.88
C LEU A 74 -0.47 5.45 14.30
N TRP A 75 -1.08 4.73 13.36
CA TRP A 75 -1.66 3.42 13.64
C TRP A 75 -0.59 2.41 14.03
N LEU A 76 0.56 2.35 13.33
CA LEU A 76 1.66 1.48 13.72
C LEU A 76 2.22 1.82 15.11
N ALA A 77 2.20 3.10 15.49
CA ALA A 77 2.66 3.57 16.79
C ALA A 77 1.65 3.33 17.94
N GLY A 78 0.41 2.94 17.65
CA GLY A 78 -0.64 2.76 18.66
C GLY A 78 -1.33 4.07 19.08
N GLU A 79 -1.12 5.15 18.34
CA GLU A 79 -1.70 6.48 18.64
C GLU A 79 -3.13 6.61 18.12
N ILE A 80 -3.52 5.77 17.16
CA ILE A 80 -4.88 5.63 16.61
C ILE A 80 -5.23 4.16 16.33
#